data_AF-A0A810NGM3-F1
#
_entry.id   AF-A0A810NGM3-F1
#
_cell.length_a   1.000
_cell.length_b   1.000
_cell.length_c   1.000
_cell.angle_alpha   90.00
_cell.angle_beta   90.00
_cell.angle_gamma   90.00
#
_symmetry.space_group_name_H-M   'P 1'
#
loop_
_entity.id
_entity.type
_entity.pdbx_description
1 polymer ?
#
loop_
_entity_poly.entity_id
_entity_poly.type
_entity_poly.pdbx_seq_one_letter_code
_entity_poly.pdbx_strand_id
1 'polypeptide(L)'
;MKRVTIDAPAPETAPQPEPQTPPGRRRLWTALVAAWALLLVVLAIWSARNDPPSLRDQTTLTDAKATVEQAMGTVTARIPAGWTVQDGGYAERDCRLSAARDGVNATRTLTLSGPVGAEPGTVQDIAAGLPDAQTRPADGPKEAFYWDAGNYVAVRGEVSGEGTVTVEFITGCRVP
;
A
#
# COMPACT_ATOMS: atom_id res chain seq x y z
N MET A 1 -40.44 -48.05 -81.94
CA MET A 1 -40.70 -46.79 -81.22
C MET A 1 -39.53 -46.51 -80.28
N LYS A 2 -38.68 -45.53 -80.59
CA LYS A 2 -37.55 -45.12 -79.73
C LYS A 2 -38.01 -43.97 -78.84
N ARG A 3 -37.93 -44.12 -77.51
CA ARG A 3 -38.08 -43.00 -76.56
C ARG A 3 -36.85 -42.11 -76.68
N VAL A 4 -37.06 -40.83 -76.96
CA VAL A 4 -36.04 -39.78 -76.82
C VAL A 4 -36.14 -39.28 -75.38
N THR A 5 -35.11 -39.56 -74.58
CA THR A 5 -34.95 -38.96 -73.26
C THR A 5 -34.20 -37.65 -73.45
N ILE A 6 -34.79 -36.54 -73.03
CA ILE A 6 -34.14 -35.23 -72.97
C ILE A 6 -33.52 -35.12 -71.59
N ASP A 7 -32.19 -35.22 -71.50
CA ASP A 7 -31.46 -34.87 -70.27
C ASP A 7 -31.47 -33.35 -70.12
N ALA A 8 -32.06 -32.87 -69.02
CA ALA A 8 -31.96 -31.48 -68.62
C ALA A 8 -30.56 -31.23 -68.02
N PRO A 9 -29.84 -30.15 -68.39
CA PRO A 9 -28.58 -29.82 -67.75
C PRO A 9 -28.81 -29.46 -66.28
N ALA A 10 -27.90 -29.90 -65.41
CA ALA A 10 -27.92 -29.57 -63.99
C ALA A 10 -27.88 -28.04 -63.79
N PRO A 11 -28.60 -27.48 -62.80
CA PRO A 11 -28.58 -26.05 -62.56
C PRO A 11 -27.17 -25.59 -62.17
N GLU A 12 -26.60 -24.71 -62.97
CA GLU A 12 -25.32 -24.07 -62.71
C GLU A 12 -25.44 -23.25 -61.42
N THR A 13 -24.61 -23.56 -60.42
CA THR A 13 -24.68 -22.92 -59.11
C THR A 13 -24.22 -21.47 -59.26
N ALA A 14 -25.11 -20.51 -59.03
CA ALA A 14 -24.76 -19.10 -59.11
C ALA A 14 -23.61 -18.78 -58.14
N PRO A 15 -22.63 -17.95 -58.53
CA PRO A 15 -21.54 -17.56 -57.66
C PRO A 15 -22.10 -16.84 -56.42
N GLN A 16 -21.76 -17.37 -55.25
CA GLN A 16 -22.24 -16.87 -53.98
C GLN A 16 -21.57 -15.51 -53.69
N PRO A 17 -22.32 -14.45 -53.30
CA PRO A 17 -21.72 -13.16 -53.00
C PRO A 17 -20.76 -13.28 -51.81
N GLU A 18 -19.50 -12.86 -51.99
CA GLU A 18 -18.56 -12.77 -50.89
C GLU A 18 -19.08 -11.77 -49.83
N PRO A 19 -19.01 -12.10 -48.52
CA PRO A 19 -19.40 -11.16 -47.47
C PRO A 19 -18.50 -9.92 -47.47
N GLN A 20 -18.94 -8.84 -48.10
CA GLN A 20 -18.26 -7.56 -48.07
C GLN A 20 -18.48 -6.91 -46.70
N THR A 21 -17.48 -7.01 -45.81
CA THR A 21 -17.54 -6.30 -44.52
C THR A 21 -17.22 -4.82 -44.76
N PRO A 22 -18.12 -3.87 -44.46
CA PRO A 22 -17.90 -2.46 -44.77
C PRO A 22 -16.67 -1.93 -44.00
N PRO A 23 -15.73 -1.22 -44.68
CA PRO A 23 -14.41 -0.87 -44.13
C PRO A 23 -14.48 0.04 -42.89
N GLY A 24 -15.57 0.79 -42.71
CA GLY A 24 -15.77 1.70 -41.57
C GLY A 24 -15.98 0.97 -40.24
N ARG A 25 -16.60 -0.22 -40.24
CA ARG A 25 -16.93 -0.96 -39.02
C ARG A 25 -15.67 -1.50 -38.32
N ARG A 26 -14.64 -1.86 -39.10
CA ARG A 26 -13.33 -2.31 -38.59
C ARG A 26 -12.56 -1.17 -37.89
N ARG A 27 -12.61 0.05 -38.44
CA ARG A 27 -11.94 1.22 -37.85
C ARG A 27 -12.59 1.68 -36.54
N LEU A 28 -13.92 1.58 -36.44
CA LEU A 28 -14.65 1.89 -35.22
C LEU A 28 -14.26 0.95 -34.07
N TRP A 29 -14.19 -0.36 -34.32
CA TRP A 29 -13.74 -1.34 -33.33
C TRP A 29 -12.31 -1.08 -32.87
N THR A 30 -11.38 -0.80 -33.80
CA THR A 30 -10.01 -0.47 -33.41
C THR A 30 -9.94 0.81 -32.58
N ALA A 31 -10.74 1.83 -32.91
CA ALA A 31 -10.80 3.06 -32.13
C ALA A 31 -11.36 2.82 -30.73
N LEU A 32 -12.42 2.01 -30.61
CA LEU A 32 -13.00 1.65 -29.33
C LEU A 32 -12.00 0.87 -28.45
N VAL A 33 -11.31 -0.12 -29.02
CA VAL A 33 -10.28 -0.88 -28.30
C VAL A 33 -9.11 0.01 -27.89
N ALA A 34 -8.67 0.92 -28.76
CA ALA A 34 -7.60 1.87 -28.44
C ALA A 34 -8.01 2.83 -27.32
N ALA A 35 -9.23 3.38 -27.39
CA ALA A 35 -9.78 4.23 -26.33
C ALA A 35 -9.92 3.48 -25.00
N TRP A 36 -10.36 2.23 -25.05
CA TRP A 36 -10.48 1.38 -23.86
C TRP A 36 -9.11 1.05 -23.25
N ALA A 37 -8.13 0.66 -24.07
CA ALA A 37 -6.77 0.42 -23.63
C ALA A 37 -6.16 1.69 -22.99
N LEU A 38 -6.36 2.85 -23.61
CA LEU A 38 -5.89 4.12 -23.07
C LEU A 38 -6.56 4.47 -21.74
N LEU A 39 -7.88 4.24 -21.62
CA LEU A 39 -8.61 4.42 -20.37
C LEU A 39 -8.04 3.51 -19.26
N LEU A 40 -7.81 2.23 -19.55
CA LEU A 40 -7.23 1.29 -18.59
C LEU A 40 -5.82 1.70 -18.16
N VAL A 41 -4.99 2.19 -19.08
CA VAL A 41 -3.65 2.71 -18.77
C VAL A 41 -3.74 3.93 -17.85
N VAL A 42 -4.63 4.88 -18.15
CA VAL A 42 -4.83 6.07 -17.31
C VAL A 42 -5.31 5.68 -15.91
N LEU A 43 -6.29 4.78 -15.81
CA LEU A 43 -6.80 4.29 -14.53
C LEU A 43 -5.71 3.54 -13.74
N ALA A 44 -4.89 2.71 -14.39
CA ALA A 44 -3.79 2.01 -13.74
C ALA A 44 -2.74 2.98 -13.19
N ILE A 45 -2.38 4.02 -13.94
CA ILE A 45 -1.43 5.06 -13.49
C ILE A 45 -2.02 5.86 -12.33
N TRP A 46 -3.32 6.18 -12.39
CA TRP A 46 -3.99 6.92 -11.33
C TRP A 46 -4.08 6.09 -10.04
N SER A 47 -4.49 4.82 -10.14
CA SER A 47 -4.55 3.86 -9.03
C SER A 47 -3.16 3.70 -8.39
N ALA A 48 -2.12 3.43 -9.18
CA ALA A 48 -0.76 3.26 -8.68
C ALA A 48 -0.18 4.49 -7.94
N ARG A 49 -0.76 5.69 -8.15
CA ARG A 49 -0.32 6.93 -7.50
C ARG A 49 -1.16 7.33 -6.30
N ASN A 50 -2.43 6.93 -6.26
CA ASN A 50 -3.38 7.44 -5.27
C ASN A 50 -3.89 6.36 -4.31
N ASP A 51 -3.86 5.09 -4.70
CA ASP A 51 -4.32 4.01 -3.83
C ASP A 51 -3.21 3.66 -2.82
N PRO A 52 -3.57 3.46 -1.54
CA PRO A 52 -2.60 3.05 -0.52
C PRO A 52 -2.04 1.66 -0.86
N PRO A 53 -0.78 1.37 -0.48
CA PRO A 53 -0.17 0.08 -0.75
C PRO A 53 -0.97 -1.03 -0.08
N SER A 54 -1.29 -2.07 -0.87
CA SER A 54 -2.02 -3.25 -0.39
C SER A 54 -1.12 -4.30 0.26
N LEU A 55 0.19 -4.17 0.06
CA LEU A 55 1.23 -5.01 0.65
C LEU A 55 2.45 -4.16 1.03
N ARG A 56 3.17 -4.58 2.07
CA ARG A 56 4.45 -4.01 2.49
C ARG A 56 5.50 -4.01 1.38
N ASP A 57 5.49 -5.03 0.54
CA ASP A 57 6.45 -5.22 -0.56
C ASP A 57 6.24 -4.25 -1.74
N GLN A 58 5.15 -3.49 -1.73
CA GLN A 58 4.83 -2.48 -2.75
C GLN A 58 5.42 -1.10 -2.42
N THR A 59 6.09 -0.94 -1.28
CA THR A 59 6.75 0.32 -0.89
C THR A 59 8.22 0.13 -0.59
N THR A 60 9.00 1.19 -0.81
CA THR A 60 10.44 1.20 -0.53
C THR A 60 10.72 1.58 0.91
N LEU A 61 11.93 1.30 1.39
CA LEU A 61 12.39 1.78 2.69
C LEU A 61 12.37 3.31 2.76
N THR A 62 12.71 3.98 1.66
CA THR A 62 12.69 5.44 1.57
C THR A 62 11.28 6.01 1.78
N ASP A 63 10.27 5.41 1.15
CA ASP A 63 8.87 5.83 1.32
C ASP A 63 8.40 5.60 2.76
N ALA A 64 8.77 4.46 3.36
CA ALA A 64 8.44 4.15 4.74
C ALA A 64 9.09 5.13 5.73
N LYS A 65 10.34 5.53 5.50
CA LYS A 65 11.02 6.56 6.31
C LYS A 65 10.33 7.92 6.21
N ALA A 66 9.85 8.31 5.03
CA ALA A 66 9.07 9.55 4.88
C ALA A 66 7.79 9.52 5.73
N THR A 67 7.09 8.38 5.78
CA THR A 67 5.96 8.18 6.70
C THR A 67 6.39 8.24 8.17
N VAL A 68 7.54 7.68 8.53
CA VAL A 68 8.10 7.78 9.89
C VAL A 68 8.34 9.24 10.29
N GLU A 69 8.90 10.09 9.42
CA GLU A 69 9.09 11.52 9.76
C GLU A 69 7.76 12.23 10.05
N GLN A 70 6.71 11.94 9.27
CA GLN A 70 5.38 12.51 9.48
C GLN A 70 4.76 12.01 10.80
N ALA A 71 4.90 10.71 11.08
CA ALA A 71 4.45 10.10 12.32
C ALA A 71 5.18 10.69 13.53
N MET A 72 6.49 10.90 13.44
CA MET A 72 7.29 11.55 14.47
C MET A 72 6.82 12.97 14.76
N GLY A 73 6.55 13.78 13.73
CA GLY A 73 5.99 15.12 13.91
C GLY A 73 4.64 15.09 14.63
N THR A 74 3.79 14.11 14.29
CA THR A 74 2.48 13.93 14.93
C THR A 74 2.61 13.52 16.40
N VAL A 75 3.48 12.56 16.71
CA VAL A 75 3.75 12.09 18.09
C VAL A 75 4.37 13.21 18.93
N THR A 76 5.39 13.88 18.41
CA THR A 76 6.11 14.92 19.15
C THR A 76 5.24 16.13 19.48
N ALA A 77 4.27 16.46 18.61
CA ALA A 77 3.26 17.48 18.89
C ALA A 77 2.32 17.14 20.06
N ARG A 78 2.27 15.88 20.51
CA ARG A 78 1.44 15.40 21.63
C ARG A 78 2.21 15.16 22.91
N ILE A 79 3.51 15.38 22.91
CA ILE A 79 4.34 15.21 24.10
C ILE A 79 3.99 16.34 25.11
N PRO A 80 3.64 16.00 26.36
CA PRO A 80 3.33 17.00 27.37
C PRO A 80 4.51 17.92 27.68
N ALA A 81 4.22 19.16 28.10
CA ALA A 81 5.25 20.08 28.57
C ALA A 81 6.03 19.48 29.75
N GLY A 82 7.34 19.75 29.82
CA GLY A 82 8.21 19.23 30.87
C GLY A 82 8.86 17.87 30.56
N TRP A 83 8.54 17.28 29.42
CA TRP A 83 9.26 16.12 28.88
C TRP A 83 10.37 16.56 27.93
N THR A 84 11.49 15.84 27.96
CA THR A 84 12.62 15.99 27.05
C THR A 84 12.61 14.85 26.04
N VAL A 85 12.89 15.15 24.77
CA VAL A 85 12.93 14.16 23.68
C VAL A 85 14.37 13.90 23.27
N GLN A 86 14.77 12.65 23.22
CA GLN A 86 16.03 12.19 22.64
C GLN A 86 15.74 11.28 21.46
N ASP A 87 16.36 11.58 20.32
CA ASP A 87 16.19 10.81 19.09
C ASP A 87 17.40 9.91 18.86
N GLY A 88 17.17 8.61 18.85
CA GLY A 88 18.19 7.59 18.62
C GLY A 88 18.57 7.43 17.14
N GLY A 89 17.89 8.10 16.21
CA GLY A 89 18.08 7.95 14.78
C GLY A 89 17.59 6.59 14.26
N TYR A 90 17.91 6.30 13.00
CA TYR A 90 17.53 5.04 12.35
C TYR A 90 18.52 3.92 12.65
N ALA A 91 17.99 2.80 13.14
CA ALA A 91 18.66 1.52 13.19
C ALA A 91 18.09 0.62 12.07
N GLU A 92 18.93 0.30 11.09
CA GLU A 92 18.58 -0.60 10.00
C GLU A 92 19.06 -2.02 10.28
N ARG A 93 18.24 -3.00 9.92
CA ARG A 93 18.58 -4.43 10.02
C ARG A 93 18.14 -5.13 8.76
N ASP A 94 18.98 -6.03 8.27
CA ASP A 94 18.64 -6.93 7.18
C ASP A 94 17.46 -7.82 7.59
N CYS A 95 16.58 -8.08 6.63
CA CYS A 95 15.44 -8.97 6.78
C CYS A 95 15.15 -9.69 5.47
N ARG A 96 14.23 -10.64 5.49
CA ARG A 96 13.85 -11.40 4.31
C ARG A 96 12.40 -11.11 3.94
N LEU A 97 12.17 -10.52 2.76
CA LEU A 97 10.83 -10.26 2.23
C LEU A 97 10.18 -11.56 1.75
N SER A 98 10.96 -12.40 1.04
CA SER A 98 10.51 -13.71 0.56
C SER A 98 11.67 -14.69 0.47
N ALA A 99 11.38 -15.96 0.17
CA ALA A 99 12.40 -17.00 0.02
C ALA A 99 13.55 -16.63 -0.95
N ALA A 100 13.29 -15.75 -1.92
CA ALA A 100 14.27 -15.33 -2.94
C ALA A 100 14.62 -13.84 -2.90
N ARG A 101 14.09 -13.06 -1.93
CA ARG A 101 14.30 -11.61 -1.87
C ARG A 101 14.66 -11.15 -0.46
N ASP A 102 15.82 -10.53 -0.36
CA ASP A 102 16.25 -9.81 0.83
C ASP A 102 15.57 -8.43 0.89
N GLY A 103 15.54 -7.86 2.09
CA GLY A 103 15.02 -6.55 2.36
C GLY A 103 15.69 -5.93 3.59
N VAL A 104 15.27 -4.72 3.93
CA VAL A 104 15.77 -3.99 5.08
C VAL A 104 14.59 -3.48 5.91
N ASN A 105 14.72 -3.56 7.23
CA ASN A 105 13.81 -2.95 8.18
C ASN A 105 14.53 -1.83 8.92
N ALA A 106 13.96 -0.63 8.89
CA ALA A 106 14.40 0.48 9.72
C ALA A 106 13.48 0.64 10.94
N THR A 107 14.09 0.81 12.10
CA THR A 107 13.44 1.26 13.33
C THR A 107 14.06 2.57 13.76
N ARG A 108 13.24 3.56 14.12
CA ARG A 108 13.69 4.80 14.77
C ARG A 108 13.07 4.90 16.14
N THR A 109 13.86 5.31 17.12
CA THR A 109 13.44 5.28 18.53
C THR A 109 13.54 6.68 19.11
N LEU A 110 12.44 7.15 19.69
CA LEU A 110 12.40 8.33 20.54
C LEU A 110 12.36 7.90 22.00
N THR A 111 13.26 8.45 22.80
CA THR A 111 13.24 8.29 24.25
C THR A 111 12.78 9.59 24.88
N LEU A 112 11.70 9.50 25.64
CA LEU A 112 11.10 10.61 26.35
C LEU A 112 11.50 10.51 27.81
N SER A 113 12.05 11.58 28.38
CA SER A 113 12.41 11.66 29.79
C SER A 113 11.63 12.77 30.47
N GLY A 114 10.97 12.45 31.59
CA GLY A 114 10.06 13.35 32.28
C GLY A 114 9.93 13.05 33.77
N PRO A 115 8.90 13.61 34.43
CA PRO A 115 8.65 13.38 35.85
C PRO A 115 8.33 11.91 36.14
N VAL A 116 8.96 11.36 37.18
CA VAL A 116 8.70 9.99 37.64
C VAL A 116 7.24 9.85 38.10
N GLY A 117 6.56 8.79 37.67
CA GLY A 117 5.15 8.52 37.94
C GLY A 117 4.17 9.12 36.93
N ALA A 118 4.64 9.94 35.98
CA ALA A 118 3.82 10.53 34.91
C ALA A 118 3.82 9.71 33.61
N GLU A 119 4.56 8.59 33.56
CA GLU A 119 4.79 7.78 32.37
C GLU A 119 3.50 7.16 31.83
N PRO A 120 2.65 6.49 32.64
CA PRO A 120 1.42 5.89 32.13
C PRO A 120 0.40 6.92 31.64
N GLY A 121 0.38 8.10 32.26
CA GLY A 121 -0.45 9.23 31.81
C GLY A 121 0.03 9.79 30.47
N THR A 122 1.35 9.94 30.32
CA THR A 122 1.97 10.43 29.08
C THR A 122 1.73 9.49 27.90
N VAL A 123 1.86 8.17 28.11
CA VAL A 123 1.52 7.15 27.10
C VAL A 123 0.05 7.29 26.66
N GLN A 124 -0.86 7.53 27.61
CA GLN A 124 -2.29 7.72 27.30
C GLN A 124 -2.56 9.03 26.56
N ASP A 125 -1.92 10.14 26.96
CA ASP A 125 -2.09 11.44 26.33
C ASP A 125 -1.61 11.45 24.88
N ILE A 126 -0.46 10.81 24.61
CA ILE A 126 0.05 10.62 23.25
C ILE A 126 -0.96 9.80 22.44
N ALA A 127 -1.39 8.65 22.96
CA ALA A 127 -2.34 7.78 22.27
C ALA A 127 -3.68 8.47 21.97
N ALA A 128 -4.21 9.24 22.92
CA ALA A 128 -5.47 9.99 22.75
C ALA A 128 -5.37 11.07 21.64
N GLY A 129 -4.17 11.52 21.32
CA GLY A 129 -3.92 12.46 20.23
C GLY A 129 -3.79 11.83 18.84
N LEU A 130 -3.75 10.49 18.74
CA LEU A 130 -3.53 9.74 17.52
C LEU A 130 -4.83 9.09 17.03
N PRO A 131 -5.12 9.12 15.72
CA PRO A 131 -6.32 8.49 15.17
C PRO A 131 -6.21 6.97 15.28
N ASP A 132 -7.27 6.32 15.78
CA ASP A 132 -7.37 4.85 15.86
C ASP A 132 -6.25 4.15 16.66
N ALA A 133 -5.54 4.91 17.52
CA ALA A 133 -4.55 4.34 18.41
C ALA A 133 -5.21 3.45 19.48
N GLN A 134 -4.58 2.31 19.74
CA GLN A 134 -5.04 1.32 20.71
C GLN A 134 -4.17 1.40 21.96
N THR A 135 -4.78 1.72 23.09
CA THR A 135 -4.14 1.58 24.40
C THR A 135 -4.32 0.14 24.89
N ARG A 136 -3.29 -0.43 25.53
CA ARG A 136 -3.23 -1.86 25.91
C ARG A 136 -3.42 -2.80 24.70
N PRO A 137 -2.49 -2.77 23.73
CA PRO A 137 -2.52 -3.73 22.63
C PRO A 137 -2.53 -5.16 23.19
N ALA A 138 -3.33 -6.06 22.58
CA ALA A 138 -3.51 -7.43 23.06
C ALA A 138 -2.20 -8.21 23.19
N ASP A 139 -1.23 -7.89 22.32
CA ASP A 139 0.15 -8.39 22.36
C ASP A 139 1.09 -7.25 22.80
N GLY A 140 1.23 -7.01 24.11
CA GLY A 140 2.15 -5.99 24.62
C GLY A 140 2.03 -5.68 26.12
N PRO A 141 2.86 -4.75 26.64
CA PRO A 141 2.76 -4.27 28.03
C PRO A 141 1.41 -3.59 28.27
N LYS A 142 0.91 -3.67 29.51
CA LYS A 142 -0.33 -3.00 29.92
C LYS A 142 -0.25 -1.46 29.85
N GLU A 143 0.96 -0.92 29.85
CA GLU A 143 1.24 0.52 29.83
C GLU A 143 1.90 0.89 28.49
N ALA A 144 1.27 0.46 27.40
CA ALA A 144 1.71 0.71 26.05
C ALA A 144 0.55 1.14 25.14
N PHE A 145 0.89 1.80 24.04
CA PHE A 145 -0.02 2.06 22.92
C PHE A 145 0.55 1.52 21.61
N TYR A 146 -0.36 1.22 20.69
CA TYR A 146 -0.06 0.91 19.29
C TYR A 146 -0.83 1.85 18.38
N TRP A 147 -0.17 2.35 17.34
CA TRP A 147 -0.79 3.14 16.29
C TRP A 147 -0.24 2.71 14.93
N ASP A 148 -1.13 2.54 13.94
CA ASP A 148 -0.74 2.35 12.54
C ASP A 148 -0.72 3.73 11.87
N ALA A 149 0.49 4.22 11.55
CA ALA A 149 0.67 5.51 10.90
C ALA A 149 0.35 5.48 9.40
N GLY A 150 -0.15 4.36 8.88
CA GLY A 150 -0.29 4.10 7.46
C GLY A 150 1.02 3.60 6.85
N ASN A 151 0.96 3.17 5.59
CA ASN A 151 2.10 2.56 4.88
C ASN A 151 2.75 1.39 5.68
N TYR A 152 1.95 0.72 6.51
CA TYR A 152 2.37 -0.31 7.46
C TYR A 152 3.52 0.10 8.39
N VAL A 153 3.61 1.39 8.73
CA VAL A 153 4.52 1.90 9.75
C VAL A 153 3.84 1.76 11.10
N ALA A 154 4.38 0.89 11.94
CA ALA A 154 3.90 0.70 13.29
C ALA A 154 4.56 1.70 14.23
N VAL A 155 3.76 2.37 15.06
CA VAL A 155 4.22 3.22 16.14
C VAL A 155 3.84 2.56 17.46
N ARG A 156 4.83 2.34 18.32
CA ARG A 156 4.64 1.70 19.62
C ARG A 156 5.23 2.58 20.70
N GLY A 157 4.41 2.98 21.67
CA GLY A 157 4.89 3.68 22.85
C GLY A 157 4.73 2.81 24.08
N GLU A 158 5.73 2.77 24.95
CA GLU A 158 5.68 2.02 26.21
C GLU A 158 6.48 2.72 27.32
N VAL A 159 6.08 2.46 28.57
CA VAL A 159 6.89 2.83 29.74
C VAL A 159 8.10 1.90 29.80
N SER A 160 9.31 2.46 29.63
CA SER A 160 10.56 1.70 29.57
C SER A 160 11.42 1.82 30.82
N GLY A 161 11.08 2.72 31.75
CA GLY A 161 11.70 2.85 33.05
C GLY A 161 11.14 4.03 33.84
N GLU A 162 11.68 4.25 35.04
CA GLU A 162 11.31 5.42 35.84
C GLU A 162 11.61 6.72 35.07
N GLY A 163 10.63 7.59 35.01
CA GLY A 163 10.64 8.84 34.25
C GLY A 163 10.83 8.67 32.75
N THR A 164 10.71 7.45 32.20
CA THR A 164 11.12 7.15 30.83
C THR A 164 10.01 6.44 30.04
N VAL A 165 9.68 7.03 28.89
CA VAL A 165 8.79 6.43 27.88
C VAL A 165 9.56 6.29 26.58
N THR A 166 9.50 5.11 25.96
CA THR A 166 10.12 4.87 24.66
C THR A 166 9.03 4.78 23.60
N VAL A 167 9.25 5.46 22.47
CA VAL A 167 8.40 5.38 21.29
C VAL A 167 9.20 4.88 20.10
N GLU A 168 8.82 3.73 19.57
CA GLU A 168 9.44 3.11 18.40
C GLU A 168 8.58 3.31 17.15
N PHE A 169 9.25 3.66 16.05
CA PHE A 169 8.68 3.78 14.71
C PHE A 169 9.29 2.68 13.85
N ILE A 170 8.48 1.69 13.47
CA ILE A 170 8.94 0.45 12.86
C ILE A 170 8.38 0.37 11.45
N THR A 171 9.27 0.39 10.45
CA THR A 171 8.87 0.29 9.04
C THR A 171 8.47 -1.14 8.66
N GLY A 172 9.02 -2.15 9.34
CA GLY A 172 8.91 -3.55 8.93
C GLY A 172 9.82 -3.84 7.73
N CYS A 173 9.82 -5.09 7.24
CA CYS A 173 10.70 -5.45 6.12
C CYS A 173 10.25 -4.74 4.83
N ARG A 174 11.19 -4.11 4.12
CA ARG A 174 10.95 -3.33 2.89
C ARG A 174 12.00 -3.63 1.83
N VAL A 175 11.66 -3.28 0.59
CA VAL A 175 12.65 -3.20 -0.49
C VAL A 175 13.63 -2.07 -0.14
N PRO A 176 14.95 -2.30 -0.21
CA PRO A 176 15.96 -1.28 0.12
C PRO A 176 15.76 0.04 -0.64
#